data_AF-A0A7X5DER2-F1
#
_entry.id   AF-A0A7X5DER2-F1
#
_cell.length_a   1.000
_cell.length_b   1.000
_cell.length_c   1.000
_cell.angle_alpha   90.00
_cell.angle_beta   90.00
_cell.angle_gamma   90.00
#
_symmetry.space_group_name_H-M   'P 1'
#
loop_
_entity.id
_entity.type
_entity.pdbx_description
1 polymer ?
#
loop_
_entity_poly.entity_id
_entity_poly.type
_entity_poly.pdbx_seq_one_letter_code
_entity_poly.pdbx_strand_id
1 'polypeptide(L)' 'MRNEKLYRQAIEIASYAEERFLEAHEKNRAVSPELRERHRETFVQPAAAEACAQQSLIAELFGVSEEKVHQDLASAILAR' A
#
# COMPACT_ATOMS: atom_id res chain seq x y z
N MET A 1 22.65 3.35 -8.68
CA MET A 1 22.93 4.67 -8.03
C MET A 1 22.79 4.56 -6.50
N ARG A 2 23.40 5.44 -5.68
CA ARG A 2 23.35 5.34 -4.19
C ARG A 2 21.91 5.34 -3.63
N ASN A 3 20.95 5.93 -4.36
CA ASN A 3 19.52 5.92 -4.03
C ASN A 3 18.77 4.65 -4.42
N GLU A 4 19.31 3.81 -5.30
CA GLU A 4 18.58 2.66 -5.86
C GLU A 4 18.43 1.52 -4.85
N LYS A 5 19.45 1.33 -3.99
CA LYS A 5 19.37 0.39 -2.87
C LYS A 5 18.33 0.85 -1.83
N LEU A 6 18.33 2.15 -1.52
CA LEU A 6 17.37 2.74 -0.59
C LEU A 6 15.94 2.69 -1.15
N TYR A 7 15.77 2.92 -2.46
CA TYR A 7 14.50 2.77 -3.14
C TYR A 7 13.96 1.34 -3.04
N ARG A 8 14.80 0.33 -3.34
CA ARG A 8 14.41 -1.08 -3.19
C ARG A 8 14.01 -1.42 -1.76
N GLN A 9 14.73 -0.92 -0.77
CA GLN A 9 14.36 -1.10 0.64
C GLN A 9 13.03 -0.42 0.99
N ALA A 10 12.77 0.78 0.45
CA ALA A 10 11.49 1.46 0.65
C ALA A 10 10.33 0.68 0.03
N ILE A 11 10.50 0.12 -1.18
CA ILE A 11 9.52 -0.76 -1.82
C ILE A 11 9.27 -2.02 -0.98
N GLU A 12 10.32 -2.65 -0.45
CA GLU A 12 10.20 -3.84 0.38
C GLU A 12 9.48 -3.55 1.72
N ILE A 13 9.69 -2.38 2.30
CA ILE A 13 8.96 -1.94 3.50
C ILE A 13 7.50 -1.68 3.16
N ALA A 14 7.23 -0.97 2.06
CA ALA A 14 5.88 -0.60 1.66
C ALA A 14 5.05 -1.80 1.14
N SER A 15 5.69 -2.87 0.69
CA SER A 15 4.99 -4.09 0.26
C SER A 15 4.13 -4.68 1.37
N TYR A 16 4.54 -4.55 2.63
CA TYR A 16 3.77 -5.05 3.76
C TYR A 16 2.44 -4.32 3.97
N ALA A 17 2.43 -2.98 3.82
CA ALA A 17 1.20 -2.20 3.92
C ALA A 17 0.24 -2.53 2.77
N GLU A 18 0.78 -2.71 1.57
CA GLU A 18 0.02 -3.11 0.38
C GLU A 18 -0.57 -4.53 0.53
N GLU A 19 0.19 -5.50 1.03
CA GLU A 19 -0.31 -6.86 1.32
C GLU A 19 -1.46 -6.83 2.34
N ARG A 20 -1.32 -6.03 3.41
CA ARG A 20 -2.39 -5.86 4.41
C ARG A 20 -3.64 -5.23 3.81
N PHE A 21 -3.48 -4.27 2.92
CA PHE A 21 -4.60 -3.69 2.17
C PHE A 21 -5.29 -4.75 1.32
N LEU A 22 -4.55 -5.52 0.51
CA LEU A 22 -5.10 -6.56 -0.35
C LEU A 22 -5.82 -7.66 0.45
N GLU A 23 -5.22 -8.12 1.55
CA GLU A 23 -5.83 -9.12 2.43
C GLU A 23 -7.14 -8.60 3.05
N ALA A 24 -7.12 -7.38 3.58
CA ALA A 24 -8.31 -6.74 4.14
C ALA A 24 -9.37 -6.51 3.05
N HIS A 25 -8.96 -6.12 1.84
CA HIS A 25 -9.86 -5.91 0.71
C HIS A 25 -10.59 -7.20 0.34
N GLU A 26 -9.86 -8.31 0.19
CA GLU A 26 -10.44 -9.61 -0.13
C GLU A 26 -11.37 -10.12 0.98
N LYS A 27 -10.93 -10.06 2.25
CA LYS A 27 -11.77 -10.45 3.40
C LYS A 27 -13.04 -9.60 3.50
N ASN A 28 -12.96 -8.33 3.12
CA ASN A 28 -14.09 -7.41 3.17
C ASN A 28 -14.96 -7.41 1.90
N ARG A 29 -14.61 -8.17 0.86
CA ARG A 29 -15.31 -8.17 -0.44
C ARG A 29 -16.80 -8.50 -0.29
N ALA A 30 -17.14 -9.41 0.64
CA ALA A 30 -18.52 -9.85 0.90
C ALA A 30 -19.23 -9.09 2.04
N VAL A 31 -18.58 -8.11 2.68
CA VAL A 31 -19.18 -7.33 3.77
C VAL A 31 -20.25 -6.40 3.21
N SER A 32 -21.42 -6.37 3.85
CA SER A 32 -22.53 -5.52 3.42
C SER A 32 -22.16 -4.02 3.50
N PRO A 33 -22.73 -3.18 2.62
CA PRO A 33 -22.45 -1.73 2.63
C PRO A 33 -22.68 -1.06 3.99
N GLU A 34 -23.72 -1.47 4.73
CA GLU A 34 -24.05 -0.93 6.05
C GLU A 34 -22.98 -1.22 7.10
N LEU A 35 -22.40 -2.43 7.09
CA LEU A 35 -21.31 -2.78 8.00
C LEU A 35 -20.01 -2.06 7.64
N ARG A 36 -19.76 -1.80 6.34
CA ARG A 36 -18.61 -1.00 5.89
C ARG A 36 -18.70 0.43 6.39
N GLU A 37 -19.88 1.03 6.36
CA GLU A 37 -20.07 2.42 6.82
C GLU A 37 -19.88 2.54 8.33
N ARG A 38 -20.48 1.63 9.11
CA ARG A 38 -20.23 1.58 10.57
C ARG A 38 -18.76 1.35 10.91
N HIS A 39 -18.03 0.57 10.12
CA HIS A 39 -16.59 0.37 10.31
C HIS A 39 -15.76 1.64 10.05
N ARG A 40 -16.19 2.49 9.11
CA ARG A 40 -15.54 3.80 8.86
C ARG A 40 -15.73 4.77 10.03
N GLU A 41 -16.88 4.72 10.69
CA GLU A 41 -17.19 5.58 11.85
C GLU A 41 -16.36 5.23 13.10
N THR A 42 -15.75 4.04 13.17
CA THR A 42 -14.97 3.59 14.34
C THR A 42 -13.54 4.18 14.47
N PHE A 43 -13.21 5.30 13.82
CA PHE A 43 -11.87 5.94 13.85
C PHE A 43 -10.71 4.97 13.52
N VAL A 44 -10.96 3.93 12.73
CA VAL A 44 -9.94 2.99 12.28
C VAL A 44 -9.24 3.59 11.07
N GLN A 45 -7.92 3.71 11.09
CA GLN A 45 -7.16 4.13 9.91
C GLN A 45 -7.22 3.00 8.87
N PRO A 46 -7.81 3.21 7.67
CA PRO A 46 -7.94 2.13 6.70
C PRO A 46 -6.58 1.71 6.17
N ALA A 47 -6.35 0.40 5.98
CA ALA A 47 -5.12 -0.11 5.37
C ALA A 47 -4.83 0.53 4.00
N ALA A 48 -5.89 0.90 3.26
CA ALA A 48 -5.78 1.65 2.01
C ALA A 48 -5.12 3.03 2.19
N ALA A 49 -5.45 3.75 3.26
CA ALA A 49 -4.88 5.08 3.52
C ALA A 49 -3.39 5.00 3.89
N GLU A 50 -3.00 3.96 4.64
CA GLU A 50 -1.61 3.68 4.98
C GLU A 50 -0.79 3.33 3.72
N ALA A 51 -1.31 2.43 2.87
CA ALA A 51 -0.65 2.03 1.62
C ALA A 51 -0.48 3.20 0.64
N CYS A 52 -1.53 3.99 0.39
CA CYS A 52 -1.46 5.14 -0.51
C CYS A 52 -0.49 6.23 0.00
N ALA A 53 -0.48 6.50 1.32
CA ALA A 53 0.44 7.47 1.90
C ALA A 53 1.91 7.05 1.76
N GLN A 54 2.20 5.76 1.96
CA GLN A 54 3.56 5.23 1.76
C GLN A 54 4.00 5.30 0.29
N GLN A 55 3.13 4.94 -0.65
CA GLN A 55 3.42 5.01 -2.09
C GLN A 55 3.73 6.44 -2.55
N SER A 56 2.89 7.39 -2.14
CA SER A 56 3.06 8.82 -2.46
C SER A 56 4.37 9.37 -1.89
N LEU A 57 4.68 9.03 -0.63
CA LEU A 57 5.93 9.44 0.01
C LEU A 57 7.16 8.87 -0.69
N ILE A 58 7.12 7.61 -1.15
CA ILE A 58 8.22 7.00 -1.90
C ILE A 58 8.40 7.71 -3.25
N ALA A 59 7.32 7.98 -3.97
CA ALA A 59 7.37 8.72 -5.23
C ALA A 59 8.05 10.09 -5.05
N GLU A 60 7.66 10.83 -4.01
CA GLU A 60 8.25 12.13 -3.66
C GLU A 60 9.73 12.02 -3.28
N LEU A 61 10.07 11.13 -2.34
CA LEU A 61 11.44 11.00 -1.81
C LEU A 61 12.46 10.58 -2.88
N PHE A 62 12.04 9.78 -3.86
CA PHE A 62 12.93 9.23 -4.87
C PHE A 62 12.78 9.88 -6.25
N GLY A 63 11.86 10.82 -6.41
CA GLY A 63 11.63 11.55 -7.67
C GLY A 63 11.18 10.64 -8.81
N VAL A 64 10.33 9.66 -8.51
CA VAL A 64 9.76 8.71 -9.48
C VAL A 64 8.25 8.88 -9.55
N SER A 65 7.62 8.37 -10.62
CA SER A 65 6.16 8.38 -10.70
C SER A 65 5.53 7.37 -9.72
N GLU A 66 4.33 7.67 -9.22
CA GLU A 66 3.52 6.72 -8.45
C GLU A 66 3.27 5.43 -9.22
N GLU A 67 3.04 5.52 -10.53
CA GLU A 67 2.88 4.36 -11.42
C GLU A 67 4.09 3.40 -11.35
N LYS A 68 5.31 3.96 -11.28
CA LYS A 68 6.52 3.14 -11.14
C LYS A 68 6.57 2.47 -9.76
N VAL A 69 6.20 3.20 -8.70
CA VAL A 69 6.12 2.65 -7.35
C VAL A 69 5.10 1.51 -7.28
N HIS A 70 3.92 1.65 -7.90
CA HIS A 70 2.91 0.60 -7.99
C HIS A 70 3.44 -0.66 -8.68
N GLN A 71 4.12 -0.51 -9.82
CA GLN A 71 4.68 -1.64 -10.58
C GLN A 71 5.77 -2.37 -9.78
N ASP A 72 6.65 -1.62 -9.12
CA ASP A 72 7.73 -2.18 -8.32
C ASP A 72 7.19 -2.87 -7.05
N LEU A 73 6.15 -2.31 -6.43
CA LEU A 73 5.43 -2.95 -5.30
C LEU A 73 4.75 -4.25 -5.71
N ALA A 74 3.99 -4.23 -6.80
CA ALA A 74 3.35 -5.44 -7.32
C ALA A 74 4.39 -6.53 -7.61
N SER A 75 5.52 -6.16 -8.22
CA SER A 75 6.63 -7.07 -8.48
C SER A 75 7.24 -7.63 -7.19
N ALA A 76 7.41 -6.79 -6.16
CA ALA A 76 7.95 -7.21 -4.88
C ALA A 76 7.02 -8.19 -4.13
N ILE A 77 5.70 -7.96 -4.20
CA ILE A 77 4.70 -8.86 -3.62
C ILE A 77 4.69 -10.21 -4.33
N LEU A 78 4.72 -10.22 -5.67
CA LEU A 78 4.72 -11.46 -6.46
C LEU A 78 6.00 -12.29 -6.33
N ALA A 79 7.12 -11.68 -5.93
CA ALA A 79 8.39 -12.35 -5.76
C ALA A 79 8.55 -13.07 -4.41
N ARG A 80 7.56 -12.96 -3.51
CA ARG A 80 7.52 -13.64 -2.20
C ARG A 80 6.77 -14.97 -2.29
#